data_AF-A0AAU3JNA2-F1
#
_entry.id   AF-A0AAU3JNA2-F1
#
_cell.length_a   1.000
_cell.length_b   1.000
_cell.length_c   1.000
_cell.angle_alpha   90.00
_cell.angle_beta   90.00
_cell.angle_gamma   90.00
#
_symmetry.space_group_name_H-M   'P 1'
#
loop_
_entity.id
_entity.type
_entity.pdbx_description
1 polymer ?
#
loop_
_entity_poly.entity_id
_entity_poly.type
_entity_poly.pdbx_seq_one_letter_code
_entity_poly.pdbx_strand_id
1 'polypeptide(L)'
;MDGHLSHVLGLTSPDAHVMTGSYTYSGWNVVHIAGTGLLHAMMPTQHEAEHAALNASSAWGTALLAFHVAHLKTGDPTYLDTLRELVERCRTTHEAYATHASVFGICSRSELMPDELLAGYPEYVRFHELAQRTGPDPESRPYWHSVAVDSALMACMQTPILDRLAECGFAGFSPPARVLRDSDSPDARFRALRGQNSGLWTELERMLADTLGSEVWERLRHTATADIEGVGAFGTEVWDHLQAVTFNTASSALRELGFATPKIEEMMAASEETLKALRGVVPEAERIFVPPGSFRTDALSLFELENLTLRTPRPAKVRRWADRGATALTSGASPRTHVYVCVRSLERLRVQFDLDAGHLTDLAPLTPVVAVLVPADERTGRPVELFVVDDPGQLAEIPAAGTDLGVVVNYSLACSLRGSWAAAWLPRLRTLGETTALFDTLPRRTVPVLLESGHPLRYALIAVRDEEHESFVLCVRLGDDPLLLLPCGFAAGQAIASWIHYTSGERLRSDLAVLGRDEEHLVPVVVGHLVGEEAVIGFWAA
;
A
#
# COMPACT_ATOMS: atom_id res chain seq x y z
N MET A 1 -22.27 -8.37 18.36
CA MET A 1 -22.61 -8.04 16.96
C MET A 1 -21.55 -7.05 16.52
N ASP A 2 -20.67 -7.59 15.68
CA ASP A 2 -19.93 -6.94 14.60
C ASP A 2 -18.96 -5.82 14.98
N GLY A 3 -17.85 -6.23 15.58
CA GLY A 3 -16.62 -5.43 15.68
C GLY A 3 -15.54 -6.06 14.80
N HIS A 4 -15.35 -5.47 13.61
CA HIS A 4 -14.18 -5.52 12.71
C HIS A 4 -13.18 -6.67 12.92
N LEU A 5 -13.36 -7.72 12.12
CA LEU A 5 -12.35 -8.76 11.91
C LEU A 5 -11.10 -8.13 11.28
N SER A 6 -9.96 -8.26 11.95
CA SER A 6 -8.62 -8.10 11.40
C SER A 6 -8.50 -8.84 10.05
N HIS A 7 -8.70 -8.13 8.94
CA HIS A 7 -8.58 -8.62 7.57
C HIS A 7 -7.07 -8.54 7.23
N VAL A 8 -6.25 -9.60 7.11
CA VAL A 8 -6.40 -11.01 6.72
C VAL A 8 -5.86 -12.00 7.81
N LEU A 9 -6.18 -11.75 9.08
CA LEU A 9 -5.50 -12.23 10.31
C LEU A 9 -4.14 -11.54 10.49
N GLY A 10 -4.12 -10.53 11.35
CA GLY A 10 -2.89 -9.94 11.86
C GLY A 10 -1.94 -11.02 12.36
N LEU A 11 -0.75 -11.04 11.77
CA LEU A 11 0.44 -11.65 12.36
C LEU A 11 1.17 -10.65 13.27
N THR A 12 0.41 -9.84 14.00
CA THR A 12 0.94 -8.96 15.03
C THR A 12 0.01 -8.98 16.25
N SER A 13 0.62 -9.23 17.40
CA SER A 13 -0.01 -9.32 18.73
C SER A 13 -0.75 -8.01 19.09
N PRO A 14 -1.91 -8.07 19.79
CA PRO A 14 -2.62 -6.89 20.26
C PRO A 14 -1.89 -6.05 21.34
N ASP A 15 -0.67 -6.45 21.74
CA ASP A 15 0.17 -5.73 22.73
C ASP A 15 1.49 -5.17 22.12
N ALA A 16 1.57 -4.98 20.80
CA ALA A 16 2.82 -4.54 20.16
C ALA A 16 3.04 -3.02 20.26
N HIS A 17 4.07 -2.63 21.01
CA HIS A 17 4.68 -1.28 21.01
C HIS A 17 5.44 -0.95 19.69
N VAL A 18 5.05 -1.53 18.54
CA VAL A 18 5.78 -1.52 17.26
C VAL A 18 4.82 -1.22 16.10
N MET A 19 5.25 -0.45 15.09
CA MET A 19 4.45 -0.19 13.87
C MET A 19 3.97 -1.50 13.23
N THR A 20 2.68 -1.61 12.89
CA THR A 20 2.09 -2.83 12.34
C THR A 20 1.46 -2.59 10.96
N GLY A 21 1.64 -3.54 10.04
CA GLY A 21 0.92 -3.61 8.77
C GLY A 21 -0.28 -4.56 8.81
N SER A 22 -1.24 -4.42 7.90
CA SER A 22 -2.26 -5.44 7.63
C SER A 22 -2.74 -5.41 6.18
N TYR A 23 -2.89 -6.58 5.58
CA TYR A 23 -3.25 -6.72 4.16
C TYR A 23 -4.76 -6.93 3.93
N THR A 24 -5.32 -6.25 2.93
CA THR A 24 -6.70 -6.45 2.44
C THR A 24 -6.72 -6.65 0.91
N TYR A 25 -7.84 -7.10 0.34
CA TYR A 25 -7.96 -7.36 -1.10
C TYR A 25 -7.76 -6.14 -2.00
N SER A 26 -8.09 -4.94 -1.50
CA SER A 26 -7.96 -3.68 -2.24
C SER A 26 -6.64 -2.96 -1.94
N GLY A 27 -5.80 -3.54 -1.07
CA GLY A 27 -4.52 -2.98 -0.67
C GLY A 27 -4.17 -3.23 0.78
N TRP A 28 -3.12 -2.60 1.31
CA TRP A 28 -2.68 -2.82 2.69
C TRP A 28 -2.81 -1.57 3.54
N ASN A 29 -2.84 -1.75 4.86
CA ASN A 29 -2.89 -0.70 5.85
C ASN A 29 -1.58 -0.65 6.61
N VAL A 30 -1.04 0.54 6.83
CA VAL A 30 0.12 0.76 7.72
C VAL A 30 -0.31 1.64 8.88
N VAL A 31 0.04 1.24 10.10
CA VAL A 31 -0.11 2.05 11.32
C VAL A 31 1.24 2.66 11.68
N HIS A 32 1.36 3.98 11.63
CA HIS A 32 2.56 4.68 12.07
C HIS A 32 2.55 4.91 13.58
N ILE A 33 3.66 4.55 14.24
CA ILE A 33 3.98 4.89 15.63
C ILE A 33 5.14 5.87 15.61
N ALA A 34 5.04 6.95 16.38
CA ALA A 34 6.04 8.00 16.34
C ALA A 34 7.38 7.65 16.97
N GLY A 35 8.41 8.40 16.58
CA GLY A 35 9.74 8.35 17.20
C GLY A 35 10.68 7.28 16.65
N THR A 36 10.24 6.41 15.74
CA THR A 36 11.13 5.52 15.00
C THR A 36 11.75 6.29 13.84
N GLY A 37 13.08 6.32 13.74
CA GLY A 37 13.76 7.04 12.65
C GLY A 37 13.29 6.59 11.25
N LEU A 38 13.40 7.50 10.27
CA LEU A 38 12.99 7.36 8.85
C LEU A 38 13.14 5.95 8.26
N LEU A 39 14.30 5.32 8.45
CA LEU A 39 14.62 4.02 7.88
C LEU A 39 13.90 2.86 8.59
N HIS A 40 13.63 2.99 9.89
CA HIS A 40 12.86 1.98 10.61
C HIS A 40 11.40 2.02 10.17
N ALA A 41 10.83 3.21 9.91
CA ALA A 41 9.46 3.36 9.40
C ALA A 41 9.23 2.75 8.00
N MET A 42 10.30 2.38 7.27
CA MET A 42 10.18 1.73 5.96
C MET A 42 9.78 0.26 6.05
N MET A 43 10.18 -0.44 7.11
CA MET A 43 10.06 -1.90 7.18
C MET A 43 8.61 -2.38 7.05
N PRO A 44 7.62 -1.87 7.82
CA PRO A 44 6.24 -2.35 7.72
C PRO A 44 5.61 -2.07 6.34
N THR A 45 5.82 -0.86 5.80
CA THR A 45 5.31 -0.51 4.46
C THR A 45 5.91 -1.41 3.38
N GLN A 46 7.23 -1.66 3.42
CA GLN A 46 7.87 -2.54 2.45
C GLN A 46 7.38 -3.99 2.62
N HIS A 47 7.26 -4.47 3.86
CA HIS A 47 6.82 -5.83 4.18
C HIS A 47 5.45 -6.14 3.61
N GLU A 48 4.47 -5.25 3.81
CA GLU A 48 3.15 -5.41 3.24
C GLU A 48 3.13 -5.29 1.71
N ALA A 49 3.98 -4.45 1.13
CA ALA A 49 4.14 -4.36 -0.33
C ALA A 49 4.68 -5.67 -0.92
N GLU A 50 5.60 -6.34 -0.23
CA GLU A 50 6.13 -7.64 -0.66
C GLU A 50 5.11 -8.78 -0.49
N HIS A 51 4.26 -8.72 0.54
CA HIS A 51 3.09 -9.60 0.61
C HIS A 51 2.15 -9.39 -0.58
N ALA A 52 1.88 -8.13 -0.95
CA ALA A 52 1.06 -7.79 -2.12
C ALA A 52 1.68 -8.34 -3.40
N ALA A 53 2.98 -8.15 -3.59
CA ALA A 53 3.74 -8.65 -4.73
C ALA A 53 3.67 -10.18 -4.82
N LEU A 54 3.90 -10.89 -3.70
CA LEU A 54 3.82 -12.35 -3.66
C LEU A 54 2.40 -12.86 -3.94
N ASN A 55 1.39 -12.16 -3.42
CA ASN A 55 0.00 -12.52 -3.63
C ASN A 55 -0.41 -12.37 -5.11
N ALA A 56 0.05 -11.30 -5.76
CA ALA A 56 -0.25 -11.01 -7.16
C ALA A 56 0.57 -11.83 -8.17
N SER A 57 1.68 -12.45 -7.75
CA SER A 57 2.62 -13.14 -8.64
C SER A 57 2.65 -14.67 -8.47
N SER A 58 1.92 -15.23 -7.51
CA SER A 58 1.94 -16.67 -7.23
C SER A 58 0.55 -17.31 -7.29
N ALA A 59 0.53 -18.61 -7.60
CA ALA A 59 -0.70 -19.40 -7.64
C ALA A 59 -1.42 -19.45 -6.28
N TRP A 60 -0.67 -19.65 -5.19
CA TRP A 60 -1.25 -19.65 -3.84
C TRP A 60 -1.74 -18.27 -3.42
N GLY A 61 -0.96 -17.23 -3.69
CA GLY A 61 -1.34 -15.84 -3.50
C GLY A 61 -2.67 -15.47 -4.17
N THR A 62 -2.82 -15.89 -5.42
CA THR A 62 -4.04 -15.71 -6.21
C THR A 62 -5.25 -16.36 -5.54
N ALA A 63 -5.10 -17.58 -5.00
CA ALA A 63 -6.17 -18.24 -4.28
C ALA A 63 -6.56 -17.49 -2.99
N LEU A 64 -5.58 -17.00 -2.22
CA LEU A 64 -5.83 -16.17 -1.03
C LEU A 64 -6.66 -14.94 -1.40
N LEU A 65 -6.27 -14.21 -2.44
CA LEU A 65 -7.00 -13.04 -2.93
C LEU A 65 -8.43 -13.39 -3.33
N ALA A 66 -8.61 -14.49 -4.07
CA ALA A 66 -9.93 -14.87 -4.57
C ALA A 66 -10.89 -15.25 -3.44
N PHE A 67 -10.44 -15.99 -2.42
CA PHE A 67 -11.25 -16.30 -1.24
C PHE A 67 -11.54 -15.07 -0.37
N HIS A 68 -10.57 -14.16 -0.25
CA HIS A 68 -10.78 -12.92 0.47
C HIS A 68 -11.85 -12.03 -0.20
N VAL A 69 -11.79 -11.87 -1.52
CA VAL A 69 -12.82 -11.17 -2.31
C VAL A 69 -14.19 -11.84 -2.17
N ALA A 70 -14.24 -13.17 -2.27
CA ALA A 70 -15.47 -13.93 -2.12
C ALA A 70 -16.11 -13.69 -0.73
N HIS A 71 -15.34 -13.78 0.34
CA HIS A 71 -15.81 -13.52 1.70
C HIS A 71 -16.36 -12.09 1.84
N LEU A 72 -15.59 -11.09 1.45
CA LEU A 72 -15.96 -9.69 1.65
C LEU A 72 -17.22 -9.27 0.91
N LYS A 73 -17.43 -9.81 -0.29
CA LYS A 73 -18.57 -9.44 -1.13
C LYS A 73 -19.84 -10.23 -0.84
N THR A 74 -19.72 -11.41 -0.25
CA THR A 74 -20.87 -12.26 0.09
C THR A 74 -21.23 -12.25 1.57
N GLY A 75 -20.27 -11.93 2.45
CA GLY A 75 -20.38 -12.10 3.89
C GLY A 75 -20.37 -13.57 4.34
N ASP A 76 -20.13 -14.54 3.44
CA ASP A 76 -20.16 -15.96 3.78
C ASP A 76 -18.95 -16.33 4.66
N PRO A 77 -19.15 -16.83 5.89
CA PRO A 77 -18.07 -17.22 6.79
C PRO A 77 -17.27 -18.42 6.29
N THR A 78 -17.83 -19.25 5.41
CA THR A 78 -17.15 -20.42 4.84
C THR A 78 -15.91 -20.00 4.06
N TYR A 79 -15.99 -18.90 3.31
CA TYR A 79 -14.84 -18.37 2.58
C TYR A 79 -13.77 -17.80 3.51
N LEU A 80 -14.17 -17.20 4.64
CA LEU A 80 -13.23 -16.73 5.65
C LEU A 80 -12.50 -17.90 6.32
N ASP A 81 -13.22 -18.96 6.69
CA ASP A 81 -12.60 -20.14 7.31
C ASP A 81 -11.66 -20.87 6.35
N THR A 82 -12.04 -20.97 5.08
CA THR A 82 -11.15 -21.46 4.01
C THR A 82 -9.91 -20.58 3.87
N LEU A 83 -10.07 -19.25 3.82
CA LEU A 83 -8.94 -18.31 3.76
C LEU A 83 -7.99 -18.50 4.95
N ARG A 84 -8.51 -18.64 6.17
CA ARG A 84 -7.70 -18.86 7.39
C ARG A 84 -6.88 -20.14 7.30
N GLU A 85 -7.47 -21.24 6.82
CA GLU A 85 -6.74 -22.49 6.63
C GLU A 85 -5.64 -22.35 5.57
N LEU A 86 -5.91 -21.64 4.47
CA LEU A 86 -4.91 -21.40 3.42
C LEU A 86 -3.75 -20.53 3.94
N VAL A 87 -4.04 -19.49 4.74
CA VAL A 87 -3.02 -18.67 5.39
C VAL A 87 -2.14 -19.51 6.32
N GLU A 88 -2.73 -20.39 7.13
CA GLU A 88 -1.97 -21.27 8.03
C GLU A 88 -0.97 -22.16 7.27
N ARG A 89 -1.36 -22.65 6.08
CA ARG A 89 -0.53 -23.54 5.24
C ARG A 89 0.61 -22.81 4.50
N CYS A 90 0.64 -21.49 4.49
CA CYS A 90 1.69 -20.70 3.83
C CYS A 90 2.38 -19.67 4.72
N ARG A 91 1.97 -19.55 5.99
CA ARG A 91 2.41 -18.48 6.90
C ARG A 91 3.94 -18.36 6.94
N THR A 92 4.65 -19.46 7.13
CA THR A 92 6.11 -19.40 7.28
C THR A 92 6.78 -18.92 6.00
N THR A 93 6.37 -19.47 4.85
CA THR A 93 6.93 -19.10 3.54
C THR A 93 6.59 -17.65 3.18
N HIS A 94 5.36 -17.23 3.47
CA HIS A 94 4.84 -15.89 3.16
C HIS A 94 5.54 -14.81 3.97
N GLU A 95 5.72 -15.02 5.28
CA GLU A 95 6.47 -14.12 6.16
C GLU A 95 7.98 -14.12 5.86
N ALA A 96 8.56 -15.28 5.56
CA ALA A 96 9.97 -15.38 5.17
C ALA A 96 10.26 -14.59 3.90
N TYR A 97 9.37 -14.64 2.90
CA TYR A 97 9.50 -13.87 1.68
C TYR A 97 9.42 -12.37 1.94
N ALA A 98 8.32 -11.91 2.55
CA ALA A 98 8.10 -10.48 2.77
C ALA A 98 9.19 -9.86 3.65
N THR A 99 9.61 -10.57 4.70
CA THR A 99 10.70 -10.12 5.57
C THR A 99 12.00 -9.98 4.77
N HIS A 100 12.39 -11.03 4.05
CA HIS A 100 13.66 -11.05 3.32
C HIS A 100 13.71 -10.03 2.20
N ALA A 101 12.68 -9.97 1.36
CA ALA A 101 12.58 -9.01 0.26
C ALA A 101 12.59 -7.56 0.79
N SER A 102 11.95 -7.30 1.93
CA SER A 102 11.96 -5.97 2.56
C SER A 102 13.31 -5.57 3.12
N VAL A 103 13.95 -6.47 3.87
CA VAL A 103 15.31 -6.25 4.39
C VAL A 103 16.27 -5.98 3.23
N PHE A 104 16.22 -6.79 2.18
CA PHE A 104 17.03 -6.61 0.98
C PHE A 104 16.74 -5.27 0.29
N GLY A 105 15.46 -4.93 0.08
CA GLY A 105 15.04 -3.69 -0.57
C GLY A 105 15.45 -2.42 0.18
N ILE A 106 15.43 -2.44 1.52
CA ILE A 106 15.81 -1.31 2.37
C ILE A 106 17.34 -1.21 2.49
N CYS A 107 18.02 -2.31 2.78
CA CYS A 107 19.48 -2.30 3.00
C CYS A 107 20.26 -2.09 1.68
N SER A 108 19.73 -2.51 0.53
CA SER A 108 20.32 -2.20 -0.79
C SER A 108 20.29 -0.72 -1.16
N ARG A 109 19.48 0.09 -0.46
CA ARG A 109 19.28 1.52 -0.75
C ARG A 109 19.74 2.43 0.39
N SER A 110 20.34 1.86 1.43
CA SER A 110 20.75 2.59 2.63
C SER A 110 22.11 2.11 3.12
N GLU A 111 22.67 2.81 4.11
CA GLU A 111 23.90 2.40 4.79
C GLU A 111 23.64 1.37 5.90
N LEU A 112 22.38 0.97 6.12
CA LEU A 112 22.01 0.04 7.19
C LEU A 112 22.37 -1.40 6.85
N MET A 113 22.83 -2.11 7.86
CA MET A 113 22.98 -3.56 7.81
C MET A 113 21.67 -4.26 8.24
N PRO A 114 21.40 -5.48 7.73
CA PRO A 114 20.21 -6.25 8.12
C PRO A 114 19.98 -6.36 9.63
N ASP A 115 21.02 -6.63 10.40
CA ASP A 115 20.93 -6.76 11.86
C ASP A 115 20.53 -5.45 12.55
N GLU A 116 20.96 -4.30 12.02
CA GLU A 116 20.63 -2.98 12.56
C GLU A 116 19.16 -2.64 12.30
N LEU A 117 18.66 -2.95 11.10
CA LEU A 117 17.25 -2.78 10.74
C LEU A 117 16.36 -3.69 11.59
N LEU A 118 16.72 -4.99 11.70
CA LEU A 118 15.94 -5.99 12.40
C LEU A 118 16.00 -5.85 13.93
N ALA A 119 16.95 -5.10 14.49
CA ALA A 119 16.96 -4.76 15.91
C ALA A 119 15.67 -4.03 16.36
N GLY A 120 15.00 -3.32 15.43
CA GLY A 120 13.70 -2.69 15.66
C GLY A 120 12.49 -3.64 15.51
N TYR A 121 12.69 -4.85 14.99
CA TYR A 121 11.64 -5.81 14.61
C TYR A 121 11.99 -7.26 14.98
N PRO A 122 12.09 -7.61 16.29
CA PRO A 122 12.55 -8.93 16.73
C PRO A 122 11.74 -10.12 16.19
N GLU A 123 10.45 -9.92 15.91
CA GLU A 123 9.55 -10.91 15.34
C GLU A 123 9.96 -11.36 13.93
N TYR A 124 10.58 -10.46 13.16
CA TYR A 124 11.01 -10.71 11.78
C TYR A 124 12.35 -11.46 11.70
N VAL A 125 13.18 -11.39 12.74
CA VAL A 125 14.51 -12.04 12.78
C VAL A 125 14.42 -13.52 12.42
N ARG A 126 13.47 -14.25 13.01
CA ARG A 126 13.29 -15.67 12.74
C ARG A 126 12.96 -15.93 11.26
N PHE A 127 12.07 -15.13 10.67
CA PHE A 127 11.67 -15.31 9.28
C PHE A 127 12.79 -14.98 8.30
N HIS A 128 13.55 -13.92 8.59
CA HIS A 128 14.75 -13.58 7.83
C HIS A 128 15.79 -14.71 7.87
N GLU A 129 16.11 -15.24 9.06
CA GLU A 129 17.05 -16.36 9.18
C GLU A 129 16.58 -17.62 8.43
N LEU A 130 15.28 -17.90 8.44
CA LEU A 130 14.72 -19.04 7.71
C LEU A 130 14.88 -18.86 6.20
N ALA A 131 14.62 -17.64 5.70
CA ALA A 131 14.78 -17.29 4.29
C ALA A 131 16.24 -17.45 3.85
N GLN A 132 17.18 -16.84 4.58
CA GLN A 132 18.62 -16.87 4.30
C GLN A 132 19.18 -18.30 4.21
N ARG A 133 18.65 -19.26 4.98
CA ARG A 133 19.06 -20.68 4.91
C ARG A 133 18.63 -21.41 3.64
N THR A 134 17.99 -20.74 2.69
CA THR A 134 17.45 -21.33 1.45
C THR A 134 18.30 -21.01 0.24
N GLY A 135 19.13 -19.95 0.33
CA GLY A 135 20.01 -19.52 -0.74
C GLY A 135 21.44 -20.09 -0.65
N PRO A 136 22.30 -19.72 -1.62
CA PRO A 136 23.74 -20.00 -1.60
C PRO A 136 24.44 -19.28 -0.43
N ASP A 137 25.76 -19.41 -0.27
CA ASP A 137 26.48 -18.70 0.79
C ASP A 137 26.37 -17.15 0.65
N PRO A 138 25.83 -16.42 1.64
CA PRO A 138 25.65 -14.97 1.57
C PRO A 138 26.96 -14.18 1.70
N GLU A 139 27.99 -14.69 2.39
CA GLU A 139 29.21 -13.91 2.71
C GLU A 139 30.02 -13.55 1.45
N SER A 140 30.03 -14.45 0.47
CA SER A 140 30.78 -14.27 -0.76
C SER A 140 29.97 -13.62 -1.88
N ARG A 141 28.62 -13.60 -1.77
CA ARG A 141 27.69 -13.36 -2.89
C ARG A 141 26.36 -12.72 -2.44
N PRO A 142 26.36 -11.55 -1.78
CA PRO A 142 25.19 -11.03 -1.07
C PRO A 142 23.98 -10.71 -1.98
N TYR A 143 24.21 -10.14 -3.17
CA TYR A 143 23.13 -9.85 -4.11
C TYR A 143 22.55 -11.14 -4.74
N TRP A 144 23.43 -12.03 -5.21
CA TRP A 144 23.02 -13.32 -5.78
C TRP A 144 22.24 -14.17 -4.78
N HIS A 145 22.71 -14.22 -3.53
CA HIS A 145 22.01 -14.86 -2.44
C HIS A 145 20.56 -14.40 -2.35
N SER A 146 20.34 -13.09 -2.40
CA SER A 146 19.02 -12.50 -2.24
C SER A 146 18.07 -12.90 -3.37
N VAL A 147 18.53 -12.84 -4.63
CA VAL A 147 17.75 -13.29 -5.80
C VAL A 147 17.39 -14.77 -5.72
N ALA A 148 18.33 -15.61 -5.27
CA ALA A 148 18.11 -17.05 -5.10
C ALA A 148 17.07 -17.35 -4.02
N VAL A 149 17.14 -16.65 -2.88
CA VAL A 149 16.15 -16.78 -1.79
C VAL A 149 14.76 -16.36 -2.24
N ASP A 150 14.62 -15.20 -2.90
CA ASP A 150 13.33 -14.72 -3.41
C ASP A 150 12.69 -15.72 -4.37
N SER A 151 13.48 -16.19 -5.34
CA SER A 151 13.04 -17.16 -6.35
C SER A 151 12.63 -18.49 -5.73
N ALA A 152 13.36 -18.95 -4.70
CA ALA A 152 13.05 -20.19 -3.99
C ALA A 152 11.73 -20.11 -3.21
N LEU A 153 11.52 -19.00 -2.49
CA LEU A 153 10.29 -18.76 -1.73
C LEU A 153 9.08 -18.58 -2.66
N MET A 154 9.25 -17.86 -3.77
CA MET A 154 8.22 -17.71 -4.79
C MET A 154 7.85 -19.04 -5.45
N ALA A 155 8.84 -19.89 -5.77
CA ALA A 155 8.59 -21.24 -6.28
C ALA A 155 7.81 -22.12 -5.29
N CYS A 156 8.03 -21.95 -3.98
CA CYS A 156 7.24 -22.64 -2.96
C CYS A 156 5.77 -22.21 -2.95
N MET A 157 5.47 -20.96 -3.32
CA MET A 157 4.11 -20.42 -3.47
C MET A 157 3.44 -20.80 -4.80
N GLN A 158 4.21 -21.33 -5.75
CA GLN A 158 3.73 -21.76 -7.06
C GLN A 158 3.18 -23.19 -7.02
N THR A 159 1.96 -23.34 -6.52
CA THR A 159 1.31 -24.65 -6.28
C THR A 159 0.19 -24.92 -7.30
N PRO A 160 -0.29 -26.17 -7.45
CA PRO A 160 -1.41 -26.50 -8.34
C PRO A 160 -2.79 -26.11 -7.74
N ILE A 161 -2.83 -25.27 -6.70
CA ILE A 161 -4.07 -24.90 -6.00
C ILE A 161 -5.13 -24.30 -6.92
N LEU A 162 -4.73 -23.51 -7.93
CA LEU A 162 -5.67 -22.89 -8.86
C LEU A 162 -6.35 -23.91 -9.76
N ASP A 163 -5.62 -24.92 -10.23
CA ASP A 163 -6.21 -26.03 -10.98
C ASP A 163 -7.24 -26.77 -10.11
N ARG A 164 -6.90 -27.03 -8.85
CA ARG A 164 -7.82 -27.66 -7.88
C ARG A 164 -9.06 -26.81 -7.65
N LEU A 165 -8.90 -25.51 -7.49
CA LEU A 165 -10.01 -24.57 -7.30
C LEU A 165 -10.89 -24.49 -8.55
N ALA A 166 -10.31 -24.47 -9.74
CA ALA A 166 -11.04 -24.51 -11.00
C ALA A 166 -11.81 -25.82 -11.19
N GLU A 167 -11.23 -26.96 -10.81
CA GLU A 167 -11.86 -28.29 -10.90
C GLU A 167 -13.11 -28.44 -10.02
N CYS A 168 -13.07 -27.96 -8.78
CA CYS A 168 -14.15 -28.19 -7.79
C CYS A 168 -15.02 -26.97 -7.49
N GLY A 169 -14.60 -25.77 -7.91
CA GLY A 169 -15.24 -24.49 -7.59
C GLY A 169 -15.11 -24.08 -6.12
N PHE A 170 -15.42 -22.82 -5.81
CA PHE A 170 -15.30 -22.25 -4.46
C PHE A 170 -16.07 -23.03 -3.37
N ALA A 171 -17.27 -23.51 -3.71
CA ALA A 171 -18.11 -24.28 -2.80
C ALA A 171 -17.54 -25.70 -2.57
N GLY A 172 -17.04 -26.36 -3.61
CA GLY A 172 -16.45 -27.70 -3.51
C GLY A 172 -15.06 -27.71 -2.87
N PHE A 173 -14.36 -26.58 -2.90
CA PHE A 173 -13.04 -26.42 -2.30
C PHE A 173 -13.06 -26.35 -0.77
N SER A 174 -14.20 -25.97 -0.18
CA SER A 174 -14.32 -25.76 1.27
C SER A 174 -14.84 -27.02 1.98
N PRO A 175 -14.14 -27.60 2.99
CA PRO A 175 -12.85 -27.16 3.54
C PRO A 175 -11.63 -27.62 2.71
N PRO A 176 -10.56 -26.80 2.63
CA PRO A 176 -9.36 -27.09 1.83
C PRO A 176 -8.71 -28.45 2.09
N ALA A 177 -8.72 -28.92 3.34
CA ALA A 177 -8.15 -30.23 3.72
C ALA A 177 -8.72 -31.43 2.96
N ARG A 178 -9.90 -31.33 2.32
CA ARG A 178 -10.45 -32.41 1.49
C ARG A 178 -9.88 -32.46 0.08
N VAL A 179 -9.35 -31.33 -0.39
CA VAL A 179 -8.89 -31.14 -1.78
C VAL A 179 -7.37 -31.05 -1.84
N LEU A 180 -6.75 -30.41 -0.84
CA LEU A 180 -5.32 -30.17 -0.77
C LEU A 180 -4.59 -31.23 0.05
N ARG A 181 -3.46 -31.68 -0.50
CA ARG A 181 -2.48 -32.51 0.22
C ARG A 181 -1.48 -31.62 0.94
N ASP A 182 -0.72 -32.19 1.88
CA ASP A 182 0.40 -31.47 2.50
C ASP A 182 1.44 -31.04 1.47
N SER A 183 1.64 -31.80 0.38
CA SER A 183 2.52 -31.41 -0.73
C SER A 183 2.04 -30.17 -1.50
N ASP A 184 0.80 -29.74 -1.31
CA ASP A 184 0.28 -28.51 -1.91
C ASP A 184 0.57 -27.30 -1.02
N SER A 185 0.93 -27.48 0.26
CA SER A 185 1.26 -26.39 1.19
C SER A 185 2.61 -25.72 0.82
N PRO A 186 2.65 -24.38 0.72
CA PRO A 186 3.90 -23.65 0.57
C PRO A 186 4.89 -23.87 1.72
N ASP A 187 4.42 -24.00 2.96
CA ASP A 187 5.29 -24.27 4.12
C ASP A 187 5.94 -25.65 4.05
N ALA A 188 5.22 -26.67 3.55
CA ALA A 188 5.78 -28.00 3.34
C ALA A 188 6.85 -28.01 2.26
N ARG A 189 6.61 -27.30 1.14
CA ARG A 189 7.57 -27.11 0.04
C ARG A 189 8.82 -26.39 0.51
N PHE A 190 8.65 -25.31 1.25
CA PHE A 190 9.75 -24.52 1.79
C PHE A 190 10.63 -25.34 2.74
N ARG A 191 10.01 -26.14 3.61
CA ARG A 191 10.74 -27.08 4.48
C ARG A 191 11.55 -28.11 3.67
N ALA A 192 10.97 -28.66 2.60
CA ALA A 192 11.63 -29.65 1.76
C ALA A 192 12.82 -29.04 0.98
N LEU A 193 12.63 -27.87 0.38
CA LEU A 193 13.66 -27.19 -0.40
C LEU A 193 14.87 -26.80 0.46
N ARG A 194 14.63 -26.30 1.68
CA ARG A 194 15.69 -26.01 2.66
C ARG A 194 16.52 -27.24 3.05
N GLY A 195 15.95 -28.45 2.92
CA GLY A 195 16.67 -29.70 3.15
C GLY A 195 17.69 -30.09 2.07
N GLN A 196 17.67 -29.43 0.89
CA GLN A 196 18.50 -29.77 -0.28
C GLN A 196 19.65 -28.77 -0.56
N ASN A 197 19.86 -27.78 0.31
CA ASN A 197 20.51 -26.51 -0.02
C ASN A 197 21.97 -26.60 -0.57
N SER A 198 22.74 -27.66 -0.29
CA SER A 198 24.16 -27.68 -0.65
C SER A 198 24.48 -27.97 -2.12
N GLY A 199 23.57 -28.57 -2.90
CA GLY A 199 23.85 -28.99 -4.29
C GLY A 199 23.14 -28.17 -5.36
N LEU A 200 21.96 -27.64 -5.05
CA LEU A 200 21.08 -26.96 -6.00
C LEU A 200 21.73 -25.72 -6.63
N TRP A 201 22.29 -24.86 -5.78
CA TRP A 201 22.82 -23.58 -6.22
C TRP A 201 24.13 -23.72 -6.98
N THR A 202 24.98 -24.68 -6.63
CA THR A 202 26.25 -24.91 -7.34
C THR A 202 26.04 -25.24 -8.82
N GLU A 203 25.05 -26.10 -9.13
CA GLU A 203 24.74 -26.44 -10.53
C GLU A 203 24.11 -25.25 -11.28
N LEU A 204 23.29 -24.46 -10.59
CA LEU A 204 22.70 -23.25 -11.16
C LEU A 204 23.77 -22.22 -11.55
N GLU A 205 24.75 -22.00 -10.69
CA GLU A 205 25.85 -21.08 -10.96
C GLU A 205 26.67 -21.51 -12.18
N ARG A 206 26.84 -22.82 -12.37
CA ARG A 206 27.48 -23.37 -13.57
C ARG A 206 26.67 -23.05 -14.83
N MET A 207 25.35 -23.26 -14.79
CA MET A 207 24.47 -22.93 -15.91
C MET A 207 24.43 -21.43 -16.22
N LEU A 208 24.42 -20.57 -15.20
CA LEU A 208 24.45 -19.11 -15.37
C LEU A 208 25.79 -18.64 -15.95
N ALA A 209 26.91 -19.21 -15.50
CA ALA A 209 28.23 -18.93 -16.08
C ALA A 209 28.32 -19.34 -17.56
N ASP A 210 27.71 -20.47 -17.93
CA ASP A 210 27.67 -20.97 -19.30
C ASP A 210 26.77 -20.11 -20.21
N THR A 211 25.66 -19.58 -19.67
CA THR A 211 24.63 -18.86 -20.46
C THR A 211 24.87 -17.36 -20.56
N LEU A 212 25.23 -16.70 -19.46
CA LEU A 212 25.51 -15.26 -19.43
C LEU A 212 26.95 -14.93 -19.87
N GLY A 213 27.83 -15.93 -19.89
CA GLY A 213 29.26 -15.78 -20.02
C GLY A 213 29.93 -15.56 -18.66
N SER A 214 31.06 -16.25 -18.43
CA SER A 214 31.70 -16.30 -17.11
C SER A 214 32.09 -14.92 -16.57
N GLU A 215 32.48 -13.97 -17.43
CA GLU A 215 32.84 -12.62 -17.02
C GLU A 215 31.63 -11.81 -16.52
N VAL A 216 30.49 -11.90 -17.21
CA VAL A 216 29.25 -11.22 -16.82
C VAL A 216 28.72 -11.81 -15.52
N TRP A 217 28.71 -13.13 -15.42
CA TRP A 217 28.29 -13.84 -14.22
C TRP A 217 29.16 -13.52 -13.00
N GLU A 218 30.48 -13.52 -13.16
CA GLU A 218 31.42 -13.20 -12.07
C GLU A 218 31.21 -11.78 -11.55
N ARG A 219 30.99 -10.81 -12.44
CA ARG A 219 30.66 -9.45 -12.05
C ARG A 219 29.33 -9.38 -11.31
N LEU A 220 28.29 -10.01 -11.85
CA LEU A 220 26.93 -9.96 -11.29
C LEU A 220 26.88 -10.56 -9.88
N ARG A 221 27.47 -11.74 -9.67
CA ARG A 221 27.41 -12.44 -8.37
C ARG A 221 28.18 -11.73 -7.25
N HIS A 222 29.14 -10.87 -7.60
CA HIS A 222 29.95 -10.09 -6.67
C HIS A 222 29.51 -8.62 -6.57
N THR A 223 28.45 -8.23 -7.27
CA THR A 223 27.86 -6.91 -7.11
C THR A 223 27.40 -6.74 -5.67
N ALA A 224 27.88 -5.67 -5.03
CA ALA A 224 27.43 -5.31 -3.70
C ALA A 224 25.94 -4.93 -3.76
N THR A 225 25.18 -5.30 -2.73
CA THR A 225 23.75 -5.01 -2.63
C THR A 225 23.43 -3.52 -2.81
N ALA A 226 24.34 -2.64 -2.39
CA ALA A 226 24.21 -1.19 -2.45
C ALA A 226 24.51 -0.56 -3.83
N ASP A 227 25.05 -1.31 -4.80
CA ASP A 227 25.45 -0.80 -6.11
C ASP A 227 24.33 -0.94 -7.15
N ILE A 228 23.22 -0.23 -6.94
CA ILE A 228 22.04 -0.28 -7.81
C ILE A 228 22.36 0.23 -9.23
N GLU A 229 23.29 1.18 -9.38
CA GLU A 229 23.76 1.63 -10.69
C GLU A 229 24.57 0.54 -11.41
N GLY A 230 25.42 -0.19 -10.68
CA GLY A 230 26.13 -1.37 -11.18
C GLY A 230 25.20 -2.51 -11.58
N VAL A 231 24.11 -2.73 -10.82
CA VAL A 231 23.01 -3.66 -11.17
C VAL A 231 22.29 -3.18 -12.45
N GLY A 232 21.94 -1.90 -12.55
CA GLY A 232 21.29 -1.33 -13.73
C GLY A 232 22.11 -1.46 -15.02
N ALA A 233 23.44 -1.50 -14.91
CA ALA A 233 24.36 -1.60 -16.05
C ALA A 233 24.28 -2.91 -16.84
N PHE A 234 23.71 -3.98 -16.27
CA PHE A 234 23.55 -5.27 -16.95
C PHE A 234 22.35 -5.32 -17.91
N GLY A 235 21.43 -4.35 -17.84
CA GLY A 235 20.23 -4.29 -18.67
C GLY A 235 19.12 -5.26 -18.25
N THR A 236 17.89 -4.97 -18.65
CA THR A 236 16.68 -5.72 -18.23
C THR A 236 16.67 -7.16 -18.72
N GLU A 237 17.22 -7.45 -19.89
CA GLU A 237 17.25 -8.82 -20.45
C GLU A 237 18.06 -9.80 -19.59
N VAL A 238 19.19 -9.36 -19.03
CA VAL A 238 20.01 -10.17 -18.12
C VAL A 238 19.25 -10.43 -16.82
N TRP A 239 18.48 -9.45 -16.34
CA TRP A 239 17.68 -9.57 -15.13
C TRP A 239 16.53 -10.55 -15.28
N ASP A 240 15.73 -10.39 -16.34
CA ASP A 240 14.62 -11.28 -16.63
C ASP A 240 15.13 -12.72 -16.80
N HIS A 241 16.28 -12.90 -17.46
CA HIS A 241 16.90 -14.20 -17.62
C HIS A 241 17.37 -14.81 -16.28
N LEU A 242 18.05 -14.05 -15.43
CA LEU A 242 18.50 -14.51 -14.12
C LEU A 242 17.32 -14.95 -13.24
N GLN A 243 16.27 -14.12 -13.15
CA GLN A 243 15.07 -14.45 -12.38
C GLN A 243 14.39 -15.70 -12.92
N ALA A 244 14.20 -15.80 -14.25
CA ALA A 244 13.57 -16.94 -14.88
C ALA A 244 14.34 -18.25 -14.63
N VAL A 245 15.66 -18.24 -14.82
CA VAL A 245 16.51 -19.42 -14.64
C VAL A 245 16.56 -19.85 -13.17
N THR A 246 16.62 -18.90 -12.24
CA THR A 246 16.65 -19.17 -10.81
C THR A 246 15.33 -19.74 -10.31
N PHE A 247 14.20 -19.13 -10.70
CA PHE A 247 12.86 -19.63 -10.39
C PHE A 247 12.62 -21.03 -10.97
N ASN A 248 13.00 -21.25 -12.23
CA ASN A 248 12.85 -22.55 -12.88
C ASN A 248 13.69 -23.66 -12.23
N THR A 249 14.85 -23.30 -11.67
CA THR A 249 15.71 -24.24 -10.97
C THR A 249 15.13 -24.64 -9.62
N ALA A 250 14.67 -23.67 -8.82
CA ALA A 250 13.95 -23.97 -7.58
C ALA A 250 12.67 -24.79 -7.84
N SER A 251 11.92 -24.45 -8.89
CA SER A 251 10.73 -25.19 -9.31
C SER A 251 11.05 -26.63 -9.74
N SER A 252 12.17 -26.84 -10.44
CA SER A 252 12.61 -28.18 -10.85
C SER A 252 13.03 -29.02 -9.67
N ALA A 253 13.77 -28.45 -8.70
CA ALA A 253 14.12 -29.13 -7.46
C ALA A 253 12.87 -29.55 -6.67
N LEU A 254 11.87 -28.67 -6.57
CA LEU A 254 10.58 -29.02 -5.95
C LEU A 254 9.89 -30.19 -6.68
N ARG A 255 9.90 -30.19 -8.03
CA ARG A 255 9.35 -31.31 -8.82
C ARG A 255 10.09 -32.62 -8.58
N GLU A 256 11.42 -32.60 -8.50
CA GLU A 256 12.25 -33.77 -8.18
C GLU A 256 11.97 -34.32 -6.78
N LEU A 257 11.63 -33.43 -5.84
CA LEU A 257 11.18 -33.78 -4.49
C LEU A 257 9.71 -34.27 -4.43
N GLY A 258 9.02 -34.35 -5.56
CA GLY A 258 7.64 -34.82 -5.67
C GLY A 258 6.58 -33.73 -5.48
N PHE A 259 6.97 -32.44 -5.44
CA PHE A 259 6.05 -31.31 -5.35
C PHE A 259 5.69 -30.80 -6.75
N ALA A 260 4.44 -31.00 -7.17
CA ALA A 260 3.94 -30.46 -8.43
C ALA A 260 4.04 -28.93 -8.44
N THR A 261 4.76 -28.37 -9.40
CA THR A 261 5.01 -26.93 -9.49
C THR A 261 4.65 -26.47 -10.90
N PRO A 262 3.47 -25.85 -11.10
CA PRO A 262 3.03 -25.37 -12.40
C PRO A 262 3.98 -24.34 -12.97
N LYS A 263 4.10 -24.30 -14.29
CA LYS A 263 4.78 -23.22 -15.00
C LYS A 263 4.01 -21.91 -14.86
N ILE A 264 4.66 -20.79 -15.19
CA ILE A 264 4.03 -19.47 -15.12
C ILE A 264 2.83 -19.41 -16.08
N GLU A 265 2.97 -19.94 -17.30
CA GLU A 265 1.90 -19.93 -18.30
C GLU A 265 0.69 -20.76 -17.86
N GLU A 266 0.93 -21.88 -17.17
CA GLU A 266 -0.11 -22.75 -16.62
C GLU A 266 -0.87 -22.03 -15.50
N MET A 267 -0.16 -21.31 -14.62
CA MET A 267 -0.77 -20.51 -13.56
C MET A 267 -1.55 -19.31 -14.08
N MET A 268 -1.08 -18.64 -15.14
CA MET A 268 -1.83 -17.57 -15.79
C MET A 268 -3.17 -18.10 -16.33
N ALA A 269 -3.15 -19.23 -17.04
CA ALA A 269 -4.37 -19.87 -17.53
C ALA A 269 -5.32 -20.28 -16.39
N ALA A 270 -4.79 -20.90 -15.33
CA ALA A 270 -5.57 -21.29 -14.16
C ALA A 270 -6.16 -20.10 -13.39
N SER A 271 -5.47 -18.94 -13.41
CA SER A 271 -5.95 -17.71 -12.80
C SER A 271 -7.14 -17.11 -13.55
N GLU A 272 -7.14 -17.18 -14.88
CA GLU A 272 -8.30 -16.77 -15.69
C GLU A 272 -9.53 -17.65 -15.40
N GLU A 273 -9.35 -18.96 -15.28
CA GLU A 273 -10.43 -19.88 -14.88
C GLU A 273 -10.90 -19.61 -13.45
N THR A 274 -9.99 -19.31 -12.53
CA THR A 274 -10.33 -18.90 -11.16
C THR A 274 -11.16 -17.63 -11.15
N LEU A 275 -10.81 -16.62 -11.97
CA LEU A 275 -11.61 -15.41 -12.11
C LEU A 275 -13.00 -15.71 -12.68
N LYS A 276 -13.13 -16.60 -13.68
CA LYS A 276 -14.44 -17.03 -14.19
C LYS A 276 -15.27 -17.70 -13.10
N ALA A 277 -14.69 -18.58 -12.29
CA ALA A 277 -15.35 -19.20 -11.16
C ALA A 277 -15.77 -18.16 -10.10
N LEU A 278 -14.91 -17.19 -9.81
CA LEU A 278 -15.19 -16.11 -8.85
C LEU A 278 -16.34 -15.23 -9.33
N ARG A 279 -16.49 -14.96 -10.63
CA ARG A 279 -17.65 -14.24 -11.19
C ARG A 279 -18.98 -14.93 -10.91
N GLY A 280 -18.98 -16.26 -10.78
CA GLY A 280 -20.15 -17.02 -10.37
C GLY A 280 -20.61 -16.75 -8.94
N VAL A 281 -19.71 -16.26 -8.08
CA VAL A 281 -19.97 -15.92 -6.68
C VAL A 281 -20.07 -14.40 -6.47
N VAL A 282 -19.24 -13.64 -7.16
CA VAL A 282 -19.12 -12.18 -7.09
C VAL A 282 -19.19 -11.62 -8.52
N PRO A 283 -20.36 -11.18 -9.02
CA PRO A 283 -20.54 -10.75 -10.41
C PRO A 283 -19.58 -9.64 -10.88
N GLU A 284 -19.11 -8.81 -9.95
CA GLU A 284 -18.20 -7.69 -10.18
C GLU A 284 -16.71 -8.03 -9.97
N ALA A 285 -16.36 -9.32 -9.88
CA ALA A 285 -15.00 -9.78 -9.57
C ALA A 285 -13.91 -9.19 -10.47
N GLU A 286 -14.19 -8.94 -11.76
CA GLU A 286 -13.23 -8.35 -12.72
C GLU A 286 -12.74 -6.95 -12.34
N ARG A 287 -13.51 -6.21 -11.54
CA ARG A 287 -13.14 -4.87 -11.09
C ARG A 287 -12.24 -4.90 -9.86
N ILE A 288 -12.12 -6.05 -9.22
CA ILE A 288 -11.59 -6.21 -7.88
C ILE A 288 -10.41 -7.17 -7.85
N PHE A 289 -10.52 -8.26 -8.61
CA PHE A 289 -9.51 -9.29 -8.75
C PHE A 289 -8.72 -9.02 -10.03
N VAL A 290 -7.41 -8.81 -9.89
CA VAL A 290 -6.49 -8.63 -11.01
C VAL A 290 -5.69 -9.92 -11.18
N PRO A 291 -5.77 -10.60 -12.34
CA PRO A 291 -5.02 -11.84 -12.56
C PRO A 291 -3.50 -11.61 -12.53
N PRO A 292 -2.71 -12.62 -12.09
CA PRO A 292 -1.25 -12.62 -12.25
C PRO A 292 -0.83 -12.34 -13.69
N GLY A 293 0.24 -11.54 -13.84
CA GLY A 293 0.73 -11.08 -15.15
C GLY A 293 -0.02 -9.89 -15.76
N SER A 294 -1.16 -9.49 -15.19
CA SER A 294 -1.88 -8.26 -15.58
C SER A 294 -1.33 -7.02 -14.86
N PHE A 295 -0.71 -7.21 -13.70
CA PHE A 295 0.07 -6.18 -13.04
C PHE A 295 1.42 -6.05 -13.73
N ARG A 296 1.75 -4.83 -14.14
CA ARG A 296 3.14 -4.41 -14.07
C ARG A 296 3.46 -4.39 -12.58
N THR A 297 4.22 -5.35 -12.08
CA THR A 297 4.75 -5.36 -10.70
C THR A 297 5.83 -4.29 -10.54
N ASP A 298 5.60 -3.11 -11.11
CA ASP A 298 6.42 -1.94 -10.87
C ASP A 298 6.06 -1.37 -9.51
N ALA A 299 7.04 -0.76 -8.84
CA ALA A 299 6.88 -0.28 -7.46
C ALA A 299 5.65 0.63 -7.31
N LEU A 300 5.35 1.48 -8.29
CA LEU A 300 4.18 2.35 -8.21
C LEU A 300 2.89 1.54 -8.10
N SER A 301 2.68 0.51 -8.92
CA SER A 301 1.45 -0.28 -8.88
C SER A 301 1.23 -0.98 -7.55
N LEU A 302 2.30 -1.35 -6.84
CA LEU A 302 2.19 -1.86 -5.48
C LEU A 302 1.77 -0.73 -4.54
N PHE A 303 2.53 0.36 -4.47
CA PHE A 303 2.27 1.44 -3.51
C PHE A 303 0.98 2.24 -3.77
N GLU A 304 0.39 2.11 -4.96
CA GLU A 304 -0.99 2.53 -5.26
C GLU A 304 -2.06 1.78 -4.46
N LEU A 305 -1.69 0.71 -3.77
CA LEU A 305 -2.56 -0.06 -2.89
C LEU A 305 -2.34 0.28 -1.40
N GLU A 306 -1.41 1.16 -1.06
CA GLU A 306 -1.22 1.58 0.34
C GLU A 306 -2.42 2.43 0.80
N ASN A 307 -2.96 2.06 1.94
CA ASN A 307 -3.83 2.87 2.76
C ASN A 307 -3.12 3.18 4.08
N LEU A 308 -3.08 4.44 4.45
CA LEU A 308 -2.59 4.89 5.73
C LEU A 308 -3.74 4.78 6.75
N THR A 309 -3.69 3.81 7.64
CA THR A 309 -4.65 3.70 8.75
C THR A 309 -4.05 4.40 9.96
N LEU A 310 -4.60 5.56 10.28
CA LEU A 310 -4.09 6.46 11.30
C LEU A 310 -4.70 6.19 12.66
N ARG A 311 -5.99 5.82 12.69
CA ARG A 311 -6.77 5.61 13.92
C ARG A 311 -8.08 4.89 13.62
N THR A 312 -8.75 4.43 14.67
CA THR A 312 -10.17 4.07 14.58
C THR A 312 -11.00 5.31 14.21
N PRO A 313 -12.02 5.18 13.34
CA PRO A 313 -12.94 6.28 13.04
C PRO A 313 -13.48 6.96 14.29
N ARG A 314 -13.25 8.28 14.38
CA ARG A 314 -13.76 9.08 15.50
C ARG A 314 -15.27 9.28 15.34
N PRO A 315 -16.04 9.25 16.44
CA PRO A 315 -17.43 9.68 16.41
C PRO A 315 -17.52 11.12 15.87
N ALA A 316 -18.40 11.33 14.89
CA ALA A 316 -18.62 12.61 14.27
C ALA A 316 -20.10 12.96 14.19
N LYS A 317 -20.43 14.17 14.64
CA LYS A 317 -21.78 14.74 14.57
C LYS A 317 -21.94 15.56 13.31
N VAL A 318 -22.90 15.18 12.49
CA VAL A 318 -23.20 15.85 11.23
C VAL A 318 -24.34 16.85 11.43
N ARG A 319 -24.03 18.13 11.26
CA ARG A 319 -24.98 19.25 11.44
C ARG A 319 -25.11 20.04 10.15
N ARG A 320 -26.26 20.67 9.93
CA ARG A 320 -26.40 21.63 8.81
C ARG A 320 -25.69 22.93 9.15
N TRP A 321 -25.17 23.62 8.15
CA TRP A 321 -24.55 24.95 8.32
C TRP A 321 -25.49 25.96 9.00
N ALA A 322 -26.79 25.87 8.75
CA ALA A 322 -27.81 26.71 9.38
C ALA A 322 -27.90 26.52 10.91
N ASP A 323 -27.51 25.35 11.41
CA ASP A 323 -27.65 24.97 12.83
C ASP A 323 -26.39 25.27 13.67
N ARG A 324 -25.41 25.98 13.09
CA ARG A 324 -24.11 26.26 13.74
C ARG A 324 -24.20 27.07 15.02
N GLY A 325 -25.21 27.94 15.14
CA GLY A 325 -25.39 28.81 16.32
C GLY A 325 -24.14 29.62 16.66
N ALA A 326 -23.81 29.68 17.95
CA ALA A 326 -22.63 30.37 18.48
C ALA A 326 -21.39 29.44 18.63
N THR A 327 -21.36 28.31 17.93
CA THR A 327 -20.26 27.35 18.02
C THR A 327 -18.96 27.98 17.54
N ALA A 328 -17.88 27.83 18.31
CA ALA A 328 -16.56 28.23 17.89
C ALA A 328 -16.08 27.32 16.76
N LEU A 329 -15.98 27.86 15.55
CA LEU A 329 -15.54 27.14 14.34
C LEU A 329 -14.02 27.10 14.19
N THR A 330 -13.30 27.79 15.08
CA THR A 330 -11.85 27.91 15.04
C THR A 330 -11.19 26.62 15.51
N SER A 331 -10.35 26.06 14.66
CA SER A 331 -9.44 24.97 15.00
C SER A 331 -8.15 25.53 15.61
N GLY A 332 -7.70 24.88 16.69
CA GLY A 332 -6.38 25.04 17.30
C GLY A 332 -5.52 23.79 17.15
N ALA A 333 -5.83 22.90 16.20
CA ALA A 333 -5.04 21.68 15.92
C ALA A 333 -3.63 21.97 15.38
N SER A 334 -3.25 23.25 15.29
CA SER A 334 -1.96 23.77 14.89
C SER A 334 -1.63 24.97 15.79
N PRO A 335 -0.35 25.35 15.96
CA PRO A 335 0.02 26.58 16.69
C PRO A 335 -0.66 27.85 16.16
N ARG A 336 -1.25 27.82 14.97
CA ARG A 336 -2.00 28.93 14.37
C ARG A 336 -3.49 28.61 14.27
N THR A 337 -4.32 29.53 14.76
CA THR A 337 -5.77 29.43 14.70
C THR A 337 -6.29 29.61 13.28
N HIS A 338 -7.29 28.82 12.88
CA HIS A 338 -7.87 28.86 11.53
C HIS A 338 -9.25 28.18 11.49
N VAL A 339 -10.02 28.38 10.42
CA VAL A 339 -11.22 27.58 10.13
C VAL A 339 -10.87 26.55 9.06
N TYR A 340 -11.16 25.27 9.31
CA TYR A 340 -10.84 24.20 8.37
C TYR A 340 -12.08 23.75 7.59
N VAL A 341 -11.99 23.78 6.27
CA VAL A 341 -13.03 23.31 5.35
C VAL A 341 -12.52 22.08 4.63
N CYS A 342 -13.18 20.95 4.82
CA CYS A 342 -12.87 19.72 4.11
C CYS A 342 -13.92 19.42 3.04
N VAL A 343 -13.47 18.87 1.91
CA VAL A 343 -14.35 18.29 0.89
C VAL A 343 -13.99 16.86 0.63
N ARG A 344 -14.94 15.94 0.81
CA ARG A 344 -14.79 14.49 0.65
C ARG A 344 -16.05 13.91 0.02
N SER A 345 -15.98 12.73 -0.60
CA SER A 345 -17.19 11.97 -0.93
C SER A 345 -17.85 11.46 0.35
N LEU A 346 -19.16 11.24 0.34
CA LEU A 346 -19.88 10.69 1.48
C LEU A 346 -19.35 9.31 1.91
N GLU A 347 -19.06 8.44 0.95
CA GLU A 347 -18.46 7.13 1.18
C GLU A 347 -17.14 7.27 1.95
N ARG A 348 -16.31 8.21 1.54
CA ARG A 348 -15.05 8.48 2.21
C ARG A 348 -15.25 9.02 3.62
N LEU A 349 -16.19 9.95 3.83
CA LEU A 349 -16.51 10.43 5.18
C LEU A 349 -16.96 9.28 6.10
N ARG A 350 -17.72 8.31 5.58
CA ARG A 350 -18.17 7.13 6.36
C ARG A 350 -17.02 6.19 6.74
N VAL A 351 -15.94 6.16 5.96
CA VAL A 351 -14.73 5.39 6.29
C VAL A 351 -13.82 6.17 7.24
N GLN A 352 -13.79 7.50 7.13
CA GLN A 352 -12.94 8.36 7.94
C GLN A 352 -13.50 8.65 9.33
N PHE A 353 -14.83 8.65 9.48
CA PHE A 353 -15.54 9.00 10.71
C PHE A 353 -16.68 8.03 10.99
N ASP A 354 -16.95 7.78 12.28
CA ASP A 354 -18.17 7.13 12.74
C ASP A 354 -19.29 8.18 12.77
N LEU A 355 -19.93 8.37 11.60
CA LEU A 355 -20.94 9.40 11.38
C LEU A 355 -22.25 9.05 12.08
N ASP A 356 -22.84 9.99 12.80
CA ASP A 356 -24.26 9.91 13.09
C ASP A 356 -25.05 10.00 11.76
N ALA A 357 -26.03 9.12 11.56
CA ALA A 357 -26.71 8.96 10.26
C ALA A 357 -27.28 10.28 9.71
N GLY A 358 -27.54 11.26 10.59
CA GLY A 358 -27.66 12.68 10.25
C GLY A 358 -28.61 12.98 9.09
N HIS A 359 -28.35 14.07 8.38
CA HIS A 359 -29.09 14.44 7.16
C HIS A 359 -28.37 13.98 5.87
N LEU A 360 -27.30 13.19 5.99
CA LEU A 360 -26.54 12.65 4.85
C LEU A 360 -26.99 11.24 4.45
N THR A 361 -27.95 10.63 5.17
CA THR A 361 -28.37 9.23 4.94
C THR A 361 -28.80 8.95 3.49
N ASP A 362 -29.53 9.88 2.89
CA ASP A 362 -30.16 9.70 1.57
C ASP A 362 -29.26 10.08 0.38
N LEU A 363 -28.05 10.59 0.64
CA LEU A 363 -27.13 10.99 -0.41
C LEU A 363 -26.43 9.77 -1.03
N ALA A 364 -26.22 9.84 -2.35
CA ALA A 364 -25.44 8.81 -3.05
C ALA A 364 -23.99 8.75 -2.50
N PRO A 365 -23.36 7.55 -2.42
CA PRO A 365 -22.04 7.37 -1.80
C PRO A 365 -20.96 8.30 -2.35
N LEU A 366 -20.95 8.56 -3.64
CA LEU A 366 -19.90 9.39 -4.26
C LEU A 366 -20.21 10.90 -4.25
N THR A 367 -21.33 11.34 -3.66
CA THR A 367 -21.68 12.76 -3.57
C THR A 367 -20.60 13.52 -2.80
N PRO A 368 -19.96 14.56 -3.38
CA PRO A 368 -19.06 15.42 -2.62
C PRO A 368 -19.82 16.19 -1.54
N VAL A 369 -19.31 16.15 -0.31
CA VAL A 369 -19.80 16.85 0.86
C VAL A 369 -18.77 17.91 1.23
N VAL A 370 -19.22 19.16 1.33
CA VAL A 370 -18.41 20.29 1.81
C VAL A 370 -18.78 20.53 3.26
N ALA A 371 -17.80 20.50 4.16
CA ALA A 371 -18.04 20.70 5.59
C ALA A 371 -16.99 21.59 6.24
N VAL A 372 -17.43 22.44 7.17
CA VAL A 372 -16.53 23.03 8.16
C VAL A 372 -16.32 22.00 9.27
N LEU A 373 -15.07 21.61 9.46
CA LEU A 373 -14.68 20.61 10.46
C LEU A 373 -14.24 21.31 11.74
N VAL A 374 -14.87 20.94 12.84
CA VAL A 374 -14.44 21.30 14.20
C VAL A 374 -13.83 20.05 14.83
N PRO A 375 -12.53 20.10 15.21
CA PRO A 375 -11.82 18.93 15.73
C PRO A 375 -12.43 18.44 17.04
N ALA A 376 -12.23 17.16 17.31
CA ALA A 376 -12.61 16.56 18.58
C ALA A 376 -11.88 17.27 19.74
N ASP A 377 -12.49 17.27 20.92
CA ASP A 377 -11.81 17.69 22.15
C ASP A 377 -11.82 16.53 23.12
N GLU A 378 -10.67 15.85 23.20
CA GLU A 378 -10.49 14.67 24.05
C GLU A 378 -10.61 15.00 25.53
N ARG A 379 -10.29 16.23 25.96
CA ARG A 379 -10.37 16.65 27.36
C ARG A 379 -11.82 16.77 27.82
N THR A 380 -12.70 17.19 26.92
CA THR A 380 -14.13 17.34 27.20
C THR A 380 -14.98 16.17 26.69
N GLY A 381 -14.38 15.23 25.95
CA GLY A 381 -15.09 14.13 25.30
C GLY A 381 -15.98 14.58 24.14
N ARG A 382 -15.74 15.78 23.58
CA ARG A 382 -16.53 16.31 22.46
C ARG A 382 -16.14 15.58 21.17
N PRO A 383 -17.11 15.00 20.43
CA PRO A 383 -16.84 14.37 19.14
C PRO A 383 -16.44 15.41 18.09
N VAL A 384 -15.95 14.94 16.93
CA VAL A 384 -15.77 15.79 15.75
C VAL A 384 -17.14 16.36 15.36
N GLU A 385 -17.21 17.63 14.97
CA GLU A 385 -18.42 18.20 14.38
C GLU A 385 -18.18 18.59 12.92
N LEU A 386 -19.06 18.13 12.03
CA LEU A 386 -19.04 18.45 10.61
C LEU A 386 -20.26 19.32 10.29
N PHE A 387 -20.04 20.61 10.04
CA PHE A 387 -21.09 21.52 9.61
C PHE A 387 -21.16 21.54 8.08
N VAL A 388 -22.14 20.81 7.54
CA VAL A 388 -22.34 20.61 6.10
C VAL A 388 -22.86 21.88 5.45
N VAL A 389 -22.17 22.30 4.40
CA VAL A 389 -22.50 23.43 3.54
C VAL A 389 -23.20 22.89 2.30
N ASP A 390 -24.49 23.13 2.17
CA ASP A 390 -25.35 22.57 1.12
C ASP A 390 -25.28 23.39 -0.19
N ASP A 391 -24.97 24.69 -0.08
CA ASP A 391 -24.97 25.64 -1.21
C ASP A 391 -23.67 26.45 -1.27
N PRO A 392 -23.05 26.65 -2.45
CA PRO A 392 -21.81 27.44 -2.59
C PRO A 392 -21.94 28.88 -2.08
N GLY A 393 -23.14 29.47 -2.07
CA GLY A 393 -23.40 30.80 -1.54
C GLY A 393 -23.23 30.91 -0.03
N GLN A 394 -23.40 29.81 0.70
CA GLN A 394 -23.19 29.76 2.16
C GLN A 394 -21.72 29.89 2.56
N LEU A 395 -20.77 29.63 1.64
CA LEU A 395 -19.34 29.79 1.92
C LEU A 395 -18.99 31.23 2.32
N ALA A 396 -19.74 32.22 1.83
CA ALA A 396 -19.55 33.63 2.20
C ALA A 396 -19.88 33.93 3.67
N GLU A 397 -20.57 33.02 4.37
CA GLU A 397 -20.90 33.17 5.79
C GLU A 397 -19.82 32.59 6.72
N ILE A 398 -18.82 31.88 6.19
CA ILE A 398 -17.77 31.26 7.00
C ILE A 398 -16.84 32.35 7.52
N PRO A 399 -16.69 32.48 8.86
CA PRO A 399 -15.92 33.58 9.44
C PRO A 399 -14.42 33.38 9.25
N ALA A 400 -13.76 34.32 8.57
CA ALA A 400 -12.29 34.38 8.49
C ALA A 400 -11.68 35.34 9.53
N ALA A 401 -12.51 36.18 10.18
CA ALA A 401 -12.04 37.20 11.11
C ALA A 401 -11.65 36.60 12.48
N GLY A 402 -10.53 37.04 13.02
CA GLY A 402 -10.06 36.62 14.35
C GLY A 402 -9.27 35.30 14.36
N THR A 403 -8.86 34.80 13.20
CA THR A 403 -7.95 33.66 13.06
C THR A 403 -6.60 34.10 12.50
N ASP A 404 -5.55 33.32 12.76
CA ASP A 404 -4.19 33.62 12.29
C ASP A 404 -4.01 33.35 10.79
N LEU A 405 -4.68 32.32 10.26
CA LEU A 405 -4.57 31.89 8.85
C LEU A 405 -5.85 32.08 8.02
N GLY A 406 -6.90 32.69 8.59
CA GLY A 406 -8.19 32.78 7.90
C GLY A 406 -8.87 31.41 7.79
N VAL A 407 -9.28 31.07 6.56
CA VAL A 407 -9.88 29.78 6.20
C VAL A 407 -8.87 28.95 5.43
N VAL A 408 -8.73 27.68 5.81
CA VAL A 408 -7.91 26.69 5.12
C VAL A 408 -8.84 25.65 4.51
N VAL A 409 -8.73 25.44 3.20
CA VAL A 409 -9.53 24.48 2.44
C VAL A 409 -8.66 23.32 2.02
N ASN A 410 -9.16 22.10 2.23
CA ASN A 410 -8.58 20.89 1.66
C ASN A 410 -9.67 20.06 0.97
N TYR A 411 -9.59 19.92 -0.35
CA TYR A 411 -10.56 19.15 -1.13
C TYR A 411 -10.00 17.86 -1.70
N SER A 412 -10.81 16.81 -1.73
CA SER A 412 -10.49 15.56 -2.44
C SER A 412 -10.31 15.82 -3.94
N LEU A 413 -9.17 15.42 -4.51
CA LEU A 413 -8.93 15.50 -5.94
C LEU A 413 -9.97 14.66 -6.71
N ALA A 414 -10.36 13.50 -6.19
CA ALA A 414 -11.44 12.69 -6.75
C ALA A 414 -12.78 13.45 -6.87
N CYS A 415 -13.16 14.26 -5.86
CA CYS A 415 -14.34 15.12 -5.94
C CYS A 415 -14.22 16.19 -7.04
N SER A 416 -13.02 16.74 -7.26
CA SER A 416 -12.78 17.77 -8.27
C SER A 416 -12.92 17.27 -9.71
N LEU A 417 -12.83 15.96 -9.94
CA LEU A 417 -13.03 15.35 -11.26
C LEU A 417 -14.51 15.33 -11.69
N ARG A 418 -15.43 15.70 -10.80
CA ARG A 418 -16.87 15.80 -11.09
C ARG A 418 -17.20 17.17 -11.67
N GLY A 419 -17.21 17.26 -13.00
CA GLY A 419 -17.27 18.53 -13.74
C GLY A 419 -18.36 19.51 -13.29
N SER A 420 -19.60 19.06 -13.04
CA SER A 420 -20.70 19.94 -12.60
C SER A 420 -20.48 20.48 -11.19
N TRP A 421 -19.99 19.65 -10.26
CA TRP A 421 -19.66 20.06 -8.90
C TRP A 421 -18.45 21.00 -8.90
N ALA A 422 -17.38 20.63 -9.62
CA ALA A 422 -16.14 21.39 -9.68
C ALA A 422 -16.35 22.81 -10.22
N ALA A 423 -17.16 22.95 -11.27
CA ALA A 423 -17.51 24.25 -11.85
C ALA A 423 -18.28 25.16 -10.88
N ALA A 424 -19.14 24.59 -10.04
CA ALA A 424 -19.93 25.34 -9.06
C ALA A 424 -19.13 25.72 -7.80
N TRP A 425 -18.29 24.80 -7.31
CA TRP A 425 -17.68 24.90 -5.97
C TRP A 425 -16.23 25.38 -5.98
N LEU A 426 -15.36 24.87 -6.86
CA LEU A 426 -13.91 25.16 -6.78
C LEU A 426 -13.57 26.66 -6.88
N PRO A 427 -14.20 27.46 -7.78
CA PRO A 427 -13.92 28.90 -7.80
C PRO A 427 -14.25 29.59 -6.48
N ARG A 428 -15.33 29.18 -5.79
CA ARG A 428 -15.76 29.75 -4.52
C ARG A 428 -14.87 29.33 -3.35
N LEU A 429 -14.49 28.06 -3.32
CA LEU A 429 -13.53 27.52 -2.35
C LEU A 429 -12.17 28.21 -2.46
N ARG A 430 -11.66 28.39 -3.68
CA ARG A 430 -10.39 29.11 -3.94
C ARG A 430 -10.43 30.58 -3.52
N THR A 431 -11.60 31.23 -3.52
CA THR A 431 -11.75 32.61 -3.03
C THR A 431 -11.95 32.70 -1.52
N LEU A 432 -12.26 31.59 -0.84
CA LEU A 432 -12.57 31.57 0.58
C LEU A 432 -11.31 31.69 1.44
N GLY A 433 -10.21 31.06 1.01
CA GLY A 433 -8.94 31.09 1.72
C GLY A 433 -7.87 30.19 1.08
N GLU A 434 -6.83 29.88 1.85
CA GLU A 434 -5.70 29.06 1.38
C GLU A 434 -6.20 27.66 1.04
N THR A 435 -5.93 27.22 -0.19
CA THR A 435 -6.56 26.02 -0.76
C THR A 435 -5.52 24.98 -1.16
N THR A 436 -5.71 23.76 -0.68
CA THR A 436 -4.96 22.56 -1.04
C THR A 436 -5.91 21.49 -1.56
N ALA A 437 -5.36 20.49 -2.25
CA ALA A 437 -6.09 19.29 -2.63
C ALA A 437 -5.43 18.05 -2.02
N LEU A 438 -6.24 17.11 -1.55
CA LEU A 438 -5.78 15.79 -1.18
C LEU A 438 -5.60 14.97 -2.46
N PHE A 439 -4.38 14.48 -2.69
CA PHE A 439 -4.05 13.65 -3.85
C PHE A 439 -4.50 12.21 -3.60
N ASP A 440 -5.81 11.99 -3.73
CA ASP A 440 -6.48 10.74 -3.44
C ASP A 440 -6.95 9.95 -4.66
N THR A 441 -6.41 10.26 -5.82
CA THR A 441 -6.62 9.53 -7.06
C THR A 441 -5.34 8.80 -7.45
N LEU A 442 -5.46 7.69 -8.17
CA LEU A 442 -4.30 6.88 -8.59
C LEU A 442 -3.26 7.75 -9.33
N PRO A 443 -2.01 7.85 -8.85
CA PRO A 443 -0.95 8.62 -9.49
C PRO A 443 -0.73 8.24 -10.95
N ARG A 444 -0.82 6.95 -11.31
CA ARG A 444 -0.69 6.45 -12.69
C ARG A 444 -1.72 7.06 -13.64
N ARG A 445 -2.90 7.42 -13.14
CA ARG A 445 -3.96 8.08 -13.93
C ARG A 445 -3.83 9.60 -13.89
N THR A 446 -3.39 10.12 -12.76
CA THR A 446 -3.44 11.56 -12.47
C THR A 446 -2.25 12.30 -13.04
N VAL A 447 -1.03 11.83 -12.77
CA VAL A 447 0.20 12.52 -13.17
C VAL A 447 0.34 12.68 -14.69
N PRO A 448 0.00 11.70 -15.55
CA PRO A 448 0.10 11.90 -16.99
C PRO A 448 -0.81 13.04 -17.46
N VAL A 449 -2.02 13.13 -16.93
CA VAL A 449 -2.96 14.22 -17.22
C VAL A 449 -2.41 15.57 -16.75
N LEU A 450 -1.77 15.61 -15.57
CA LEU A 450 -1.10 16.82 -15.08
C LEU A 450 0.05 17.23 -16.00
N LEU A 451 0.86 16.29 -16.50
CA LEU A 451 1.96 16.57 -17.42
C LEU A 451 1.47 17.06 -18.80
N GLU A 452 0.36 16.52 -19.28
CA GLU A 452 -0.28 16.94 -20.55
C GLU A 452 -0.78 18.40 -20.51
N SER A 453 -0.99 18.98 -19.32
CA SER A 453 -1.38 20.39 -19.17
C SER A 453 -0.31 21.40 -19.65
N GLY A 454 0.95 20.95 -19.78
CA GLY A 454 2.07 21.80 -20.18
C GLY A 454 2.62 22.73 -19.07
N HIS A 455 2.04 22.68 -17.86
CA HIS A 455 2.58 23.41 -16.71
C HIS A 455 3.76 22.67 -16.07
N PRO A 456 4.75 23.38 -15.50
CA PRO A 456 5.87 22.74 -14.81
C PRO A 456 5.37 22.02 -13.56
N LEU A 457 5.71 20.74 -13.44
CA LEU A 457 5.43 19.92 -12.28
C LEU A 457 6.61 20.00 -11.31
N ARG A 458 6.33 20.27 -10.04
CA ARG A 458 7.32 20.26 -8.95
C ARG A 458 6.81 19.41 -7.82
N TYR A 459 7.70 18.68 -7.16
CA TYR A 459 7.30 17.84 -6.05
C TYR A 459 8.39 17.71 -4.98
N ALA A 460 7.94 17.51 -3.75
CA ALA A 460 8.79 17.29 -2.60
C ALA A 460 8.18 16.19 -1.72
N LEU A 461 9.03 15.33 -1.14
CA LEU A 461 8.63 14.41 -0.09
C LEU A 461 9.19 14.95 1.23
N ILE A 462 8.31 15.31 2.16
CA ILE A 462 8.70 15.92 3.42
C ILE A 462 8.20 15.14 4.63
N ALA A 463 8.91 15.25 5.74
CA ALA A 463 8.46 14.80 7.05
C ALA A 463 7.77 15.97 7.77
N VAL A 464 6.52 15.78 8.16
CA VAL A 464 5.78 16.71 9.02
C VAL A 464 5.76 16.11 10.42
N ARG A 465 6.25 16.87 11.40
CA ARG A 465 6.30 16.46 12.80
C ARG A 465 5.24 17.22 13.59
N ASP A 466 4.36 16.46 14.24
CA ASP A 466 3.54 16.88 15.36
C ASP A 466 4.16 16.35 16.66
N GLU A 467 3.83 16.92 17.82
CA GLU A 467 4.44 16.64 19.13
C GLU A 467 4.54 15.14 19.44
N GLU A 468 3.59 14.35 18.91
CA GLU A 468 3.53 12.91 19.09
C GLU A 468 3.64 12.11 17.80
N HIS A 469 3.81 12.69 16.60
CA HIS A 469 3.73 11.94 15.32
C HIS A 469 4.65 12.50 14.22
N GLU A 470 5.41 11.64 13.54
CA GLU A 470 6.09 11.97 12.28
C GLU A 470 5.29 11.36 11.12
N SER A 471 4.86 12.19 10.17
CA SER A 471 4.10 11.76 8.98
C SER A 471 4.83 12.20 7.72
N PHE A 472 4.85 11.35 6.70
CA PHE A 472 5.41 11.71 5.40
C PHE A 472 4.34 12.19 4.46
N VAL A 473 4.67 13.24 3.71
CA VAL A 473 3.73 13.88 2.78
C VAL A 473 4.45 14.13 1.47
N LEU A 474 3.94 13.51 0.41
CA LEU A 474 4.32 13.87 -0.95
C LEU A 474 3.50 15.09 -1.36
N CYS A 475 4.18 16.20 -1.55
CA CYS A 475 3.62 17.46 -2.00
C CYS A 475 3.89 17.60 -3.50
N VAL A 476 2.85 17.82 -4.31
CA VAL A 476 2.97 18.00 -5.77
C VAL A 476 2.29 19.31 -6.17
N ARG A 477 2.99 20.13 -6.95
CA ARG A 477 2.49 21.39 -7.51
C ARG A 477 2.60 21.39 -9.02
N LEU A 478 1.56 21.90 -9.67
CA LEU A 478 1.48 22.10 -11.10
C LEU A 478 1.25 23.58 -11.39
N GLY A 479 2.27 24.30 -11.86
CA GLY A 479 2.15 25.75 -12.09
C GLY A 479 1.64 26.52 -10.84
N ASP A 480 0.54 27.26 -11.01
CA ASP A 480 -0.13 28.04 -9.95
C ASP A 480 -1.35 27.33 -9.33
N ASP A 481 -1.57 26.04 -9.64
CA ASP A 481 -2.69 25.29 -9.05
C ASP A 481 -2.50 25.04 -7.54
N PRO A 482 -3.60 24.76 -6.81
CA PRO A 482 -3.55 24.33 -5.42
C PRO A 482 -2.55 23.20 -5.19
N LEU A 483 -1.85 23.25 -4.05
CA LEU A 483 -0.90 22.23 -3.69
C LEU A 483 -1.61 20.88 -3.49
N LEU A 484 -1.15 19.84 -4.18
CA LEU A 484 -1.61 18.47 -3.99
C LEU A 484 -0.81 17.84 -2.84
N LEU A 485 -1.49 17.23 -1.88
CA LEU A 485 -0.90 16.61 -0.70
C LEU A 485 -1.28 15.13 -0.65
N LEU A 486 -0.30 14.24 -0.53
CA LEU A 486 -0.49 12.81 -0.28
C LEU A 486 0.24 12.43 1.01
N PRO A 487 -0.47 12.38 2.15
CA PRO A 487 0.03 11.66 3.32
C PRO A 487 0.22 10.18 2.97
N CYS A 488 1.41 9.65 3.23
CA CYS A 488 1.81 8.31 2.84
C CYS A 488 2.89 7.76 3.76
N GLY A 489 3.18 6.46 3.66
CA GLY A 489 4.43 5.90 4.16
C GLY A 489 5.62 6.43 3.37
N PHE A 490 6.80 6.48 3.99
CA PHE A 490 8.00 6.98 3.32
C PHE A 490 8.33 6.22 2.02
N ALA A 491 8.24 4.88 2.06
CA ALA A 491 8.51 4.04 0.90
C ALA A 491 7.49 4.25 -0.23
N ALA A 492 6.21 4.42 0.09
CA ALA A 492 5.19 4.77 -0.90
C ALA A 492 5.45 6.15 -1.53
N GLY A 493 5.76 7.15 -0.70
CA GLY A 493 6.15 8.48 -1.16
C GLY A 493 7.38 8.44 -2.09
N GLN A 494 8.40 7.65 -1.74
CA GLN A 494 9.59 7.45 -2.59
C GLN A 494 9.26 6.75 -3.90
N ALA A 495 8.47 5.68 -3.89
CA ALA A 495 8.11 4.95 -5.10
C ALA A 495 7.33 5.83 -6.09
N ILE A 496 6.36 6.60 -5.58
CA ILE A 496 5.59 7.55 -6.39
C ILE A 496 6.51 8.66 -6.91
N ALA A 497 7.39 9.22 -6.06
CA ALA A 497 8.36 10.23 -6.47
C ALA A 497 9.33 9.72 -7.57
N SER A 498 9.88 8.52 -7.43
CA SER A 498 10.75 7.90 -8.43
C SER A 498 10.01 7.68 -9.76
N TRP A 499 8.75 7.29 -9.73
CA TRP A 499 7.96 7.15 -10.94
C TRP A 499 7.64 8.49 -11.60
N ILE A 500 7.30 9.52 -10.82
CA ILE A 500 7.15 10.90 -11.32
C ILE A 500 8.45 11.34 -11.97
N HIS A 501 9.60 11.08 -11.35
CA HIS A 501 10.91 11.39 -11.92
C HIS A 501 11.13 10.74 -13.29
N TYR A 502 10.89 9.43 -13.37
CA TYR A 502 11.07 8.69 -14.62
C TYR A 502 10.14 9.19 -15.74
N THR A 503 8.91 9.57 -15.39
CA THR A 503 7.87 9.98 -16.36
C THR A 503 8.01 11.44 -16.81
N SER A 504 8.46 12.32 -15.92
CA SER A 504 8.54 13.77 -16.18
C SER A 504 9.96 14.29 -16.44
N GLY A 505 11.00 13.54 -16.03
CA GLY A 505 12.39 14.00 -15.98
C GLY A 505 12.72 14.87 -14.76
N GLU A 506 11.72 15.33 -14.00
CA GLU A 506 11.90 16.22 -12.84
C GLU A 506 12.43 15.46 -11.63
N ARG A 507 13.44 15.99 -10.93
CA ARG A 507 14.09 15.30 -9.80
C ARG A 507 13.39 15.57 -8.48
N LEU A 508 13.28 14.53 -7.65
CA LEU A 508 12.79 14.64 -6.28
C LEU A 508 13.63 15.65 -5.48
N ARG A 509 12.94 16.51 -4.72
CA ARG A 509 13.56 17.44 -3.77
C ARG A 509 13.03 17.17 -2.36
N SER A 510 13.80 17.57 -1.37
CA SER A 510 13.49 17.38 0.05
C SER A 510 13.07 18.68 0.76
N ASP A 511 12.83 19.75 -0.01
CA ASP A 511 12.58 21.10 0.52
C ASP A 511 11.29 21.67 -0.09
N LEU A 512 10.39 22.18 0.78
CA LEU A 512 9.16 22.85 0.38
C LEU A 512 9.42 24.13 -0.43
N ALA A 513 10.56 24.79 -0.25
CA ALA A 513 10.92 26.00 -1.02
C ALA A 513 10.90 25.76 -2.54
N VAL A 514 11.12 24.52 -2.97
CA VAL A 514 11.04 24.12 -4.39
C VAL A 514 9.63 24.28 -4.95
N LEU A 515 8.61 24.11 -4.12
CA LEU A 515 7.21 24.27 -4.49
C LEU A 515 6.83 25.74 -4.68
N GLY A 516 7.70 26.71 -4.39
CA GLY A 516 7.45 28.12 -4.65
C GLY A 516 7.07 28.91 -3.41
N ARG A 517 5.84 29.42 -3.32
CA ARG A 517 5.34 30.28 -2.21
C ARG A 517 5.68 29.70 -0.83
N ASP A 518 5.61 30.52 0.21
CA ASP A 518 5.74 30.07 1.62
C ASP A 518 4.63 29.05 1.92
N GLU A 519 4.90 27.76 1.70
CA GLU A 519 4.00 26.64 2.03
C GLU A 519 4.29 26.08 3.42
N GLU A 520 5.37 26.55 4.08
CA GLU A 520 5.86 26.04 5.36
C GLU A 520 4.82 26.18 6.47
N HIS A 521 3.93 27.16 6.36
CA HIS A 521 2.84 27.36 7.32
C HIS A 521 1.56 26.58 6.98
N LEU A 522 1.33 26.25 5.70
CA LEU A 522 0.08 25.64 5.25
C LEU A 522 0.12 24.11 5.35
N VAL A 523 1.23 23.48 4.95
CA VAL A 523 1.34 22.02 4.92
C VAL A 523 1.18 21.40 6.32
N PRO A 524 1.86 21.88 7.38
CA PRO A 524 1.69 21.30 8.72
C PRO A 524 0.27 21.44 9.25
N VAL A 525 -0.44 22.52 8.93
CA VAL A 525 -1.83 22.75 9.34
C VAL A 525 -2.77 21.73 8.70
N VAL A 526 -2.69 21.58 7.38
CA VAL A 526 -3.55 20.63 6.64
C VAL A 526 -3.23 19.20 7.07
N VAL A 527 -1.96 18.86 7.20
CA VAL A 527 -1.52 17.53 7.62
C VAL A 527 -1.93 17.24 9.05
N GLY A 528 -1.89 18.22 9.96
CA GLY A 528 -2.42 18.09 11.32
C GLY A 528 -3.90 17.69 11.33
N HIS A 529 -4.72 18.24 10.43
CA HIS A 529 -6.13 17.79 10.28
C HIS A 529 -6.25 16.41 9.66
N LEU A 530 -5.52 16.15 8.56
CA LEU A 530 -5.57 14.86 7.86
C LEU A 530 -5.15 13.71 8.78
N VAL A 531 -4.04 13.89 9.51
CA VAL A 531 -3.46 12.87 10.39
C VAL A 531 -4.16 12.83 11.74
N GLY A 532 -4.56 13.99 12.26
CA GLY A 532 -5.17 14.17 13.59
C GLY A 532 -6.65 13.80 13.66
N GLU A 533 -7.42 13.96 12.58
CA GLU A 533 -8.87 13.76 12.61
C GLU A 533 -9.34 12.58 11.75
N GLU A 534 -8.75 12.37 10.56
CA GLU A 534 -9.20 11.31 9.64
C GLU A 534 -8.64 9.94 10.03
N ALA A 535 -9.48 8.89 9.93
CA ALA A 535 -9.06 7.52 10.25
C ALA A 535 -8.18 6.87 9.21
N VAL A 536 -8.46 7.12 7.93
CA VAL A 536 -7.83 6.43 6.80
C VAL A 536 -7.57 7.40 5.65
N ILE A 537 -6.38 7.30 5.05
CA ILE A 537 -5.97 8.03 3.85
C ILE A 537 -5.49 7.01 2.81
N GLY A 538 -5.99 7.09 1.59
CA GLY A 538 -5.60 6.19 0.51
C GLY A 538 -6.14 6.69 -0.82
N PHE A 539 -6.02 5.86 -1.86
CA PHE A 539 -6.54 6.16 -3.19
C PHE A 539 -8.00 5.70 -3.34
N TRP A 540 -8.82 6.54 -3.98
CA TRP A 540 -10.25 6.32 -4.14
C TRP A 540 -10.64 6.35 -5.62
N ALA A 541 -11.68 5.58 -5.95
CA ALA A 541 -12.30 5.66 -7.27
C ALA A 541 -13.00 7.01 -7.44
N ALA A 542 -12.71 7.71 -8.54
CA ALA A 542 -13.32 9.00 -8.90
C ALA A 542 -14.70 8.83 -9.56
#